data_AF-A0A1M5JZU4-F1
#
_entry.id   AF-A0A1M5JZU4-F1
#
_cell.length_a   1.000
_cell.length_b   1.000
_cell.length_c   1.000
_cell.angle_alpha   90.00
_cell.angle_beta   90.00
_cell.angle_gamma   90.00
#
_symmetry.space_group_name_H-M   'P 1'
#
loop_
_entity.id
_entity.type
_entity.pdbx_description
1 polymer ?
#
loop_
_entity_poly.entity_id
_entity_poly.type
_entity_poly.pdbx_seq_one_letter_code
_entity_poly.pdbx_strand_id
1 'polypeptide(L)'
;MGSKLIDDINKYTSSDSLLVHTQSRGLIRLHCPFKVHVIQSVDSYMVGEELEVVKVKVSPELKLVYIINGKGYYHYHFSIQV
;
A
#
# COMPACT_ATOMS: atom_id res chain seq x y z
N MET A 1 -1.68 -9.88 22.41
CA MET A 1 -0.71 -8.77 22.23
C MET A 1 -0.82 -8.09 20.86
N GLY A 2 -1.10 -8.81 19.76
CA GLY A 2 -1.20 -8.20 18.42
C GLY A 2 -2.43 -7.31 18.12
N SER A 3 -3.58 -7.54 18.77
CA SER A 3 -4.82 -6.79 18.47
C SER A 3 -4.76 -5.31 18.85
N LYS A 4 -4.30 -5.00 20.07
CA LYS A 4 -4.23 -3.63 20.59
C LYS A 4 -3.36 -2.71 19.73
N LEU A 5 -2.26 -3.24 19.18
CA LEU A 5 -1.34 -2.46 18.35
C LEU A 5 -1.98 -2.09 17.00
N ILE A 6 -2.73 -3.01 16.39
CA ILE A 6 -3.47 -2.72 15.17
C ILE A 6 -4.57 -1.70 15.42
N ASP A 7 -5.30 -1.82 16.53
CA ASP A 7 -6.34 -0.86 16.90
C ASP A 7 -5.75 0.55 17.08
N ASP A 8 -4.59 0.64 17.73
CA ASP A 8 -3.86 1.90 17.89
C ASP A 8 -3.40 2.48 16.54
N ILE A 9 -2.88 1.65 15.61
CA ILE A 9 -2.52 2.09 14.26
C ILE A 9 -3.74 2.61 13.51
N ASN A 10 -4.86 1.88 13.56
CA ASN A 10 -6.10 2.24 12.88
C ASN A 10 -6.69 3.55 13.42
N LYS A 11 -6.38 3.94 14.66
CA LYS A 11 -6.78 5.23 15.22
C LYS A 11 -6.13 6.43 14.53
N TYR A 12 -4.89 6.28 14.04
CA TYR A 12 -4.10 7.37 13.47
C TYR A 12 -3.88 7.26 11.96
N THR A 13 -4.35 6.17 11.34
CA THR A 13 -4.19 5.91 9.91
C THR A 13 -5.55 5.84 9.22
N SER A 14 -5.55 6.06 7.91
CA SER A 14 -6.73 5.93 7.06
C SER A 14 -6.39 4.98 5.92
N SER A 15 -7.36 4.17 5.51
CA SER A 15 -7.20 3.30 4.33
C SER A 15 -7.19 4.07 3.01
N ASP A 16 -7.45 5.38 3.02
CA ASP A 16 -7.59 6.20 1.81
C ASP A 16 -6.34 7.04 1.53
N SER A 17 -5.28 6.92 2.34
CA SER A 17 -3.99 7.56 2.06
C SER A 17 -2.82 6.89 2.76
N LEU A 18 -1.61 7.10 2.24
CA LEU A 18 -0.36 6.74 2.87
C LEU A 18 0.60 7.93 2.91
N LEU A 19 1.50 7.94 3.90
CA LEU A 19 2.63 8.87 3.91
C LEU A 19 3.80 8.21 3.18
N VAL A 20 4.32 8.89 2.16
CA VAL A 20 5.43 8.41 1.32
C VAL A 20 6.57 9.40 1.42
N HIS A 21 7.77 8.92 1.70
CA HIS A 21 8.97 9.73 1.61
C HIS A 21 9.55 9.62 0.19
N THR A 22 9.61 10.74 -0.51
CA THR A 22 10.14 10.86 -1.87
C THR A 22 11.46 11.62 -1.85
N GLN A 23 12.33 11.34 -2.81
CA GLN A 23 13.59 12.09 -2.93
C GLN A 23 13.36 13.54 -3.38
N SER A 24 12.34 13.78 -4.21
CA SER A 24 12.09 15.09 -4.85
C SER A 24 11.26 16.05 -4.00
N ARG A 25 10.31 15.54 -3.20
CA ARG A 25 9.33 16.35 -2.46
C ARG A 25 9.35 16.11 -0.95
N GLY A 26 10.27 15.27 -0.47
CA GLY A 26 10.28 14.84 0.93
C GLY A 26 9.05 14.02 1.27
N LEU A 27 8.49 14.23 2.47
CA LEU A 27 7.31 13.51 2.94
C LEU A 27 6.03 14.06 2.31
N ILE A 28 5.35 13.24 1.53
CA ILE A 28 4.06 13.56 0.91
C ILE A 28 2.96 12.63 1.42
N ARG A 29 1.72 13.10 1.36
CA ARG A 29 0.54 12.25 1.53
C ARG A 29 0.04 11.83 0.15
N LEU A 30 0.08 10.53 -0.14
CA LEU A 30 -0.45 9.94 -1.35
C LEU A 30 -1.86 9.43 -1.07
N HIS A 31 -2.85 9.97 -1.77
CA HIS A 31 -4.25 9.59 -1.63
C HIS A 31 -4.59 8.43 -2.57
N CYS A 32 -5.52 7.56 -2.14
CA CYS A 32 -6.12 6.55 -3.00
C CYS A 32 -7.24 7.16 -3.85
N PRO A 33 -7.45 6.70 -5.10
CA PRO A 33 -6.63 5.69 -5.78
C PRO A 33 -5.29 6.25 -6.27
N PHE A 34 -4.26 5.39 -6.33
CA PHE A 34 -2.97 5.70 -6.95
C PHE A 34 -2.44 4.51 -7.74
N LYS A 35 -1.53 4.80 -8.68
CA LYS A 35 -0.95 3.80 -9.60
C LYS A 35 0.35 3.21 -9.05
N VAL A 36 0.55 1.93 -9.30
CA VAL A 36 1.78 1.20 -8.98
C VAL A 36 2.19 0.30 -10.13
N HIS A 37 3.49 0.02 -10.24
CA HIS A 37 4.03 -0.97 -11.19
C HIS A 37 4.41 -2.25 -10.47
N VAL A 38 4.08 -3.40 -11.05
CA VAL A 38 4.51 -4.71 -10.54
C VAL A 38 6.02 -4.86 -10.75
N ILE A 39 6.76 -5.05 -9.67
CA ILE A 39 8.21 -5.30 -9.69
C ILE A 39 8.56 -6.76 -9.35
N GLN A 40 7.61 -7.50 -8.77
CA GLN A 40 7.70 -8.92 -8.53
C GLN A 40 6.34 -9.55 -8.80
N SER A 41 6.27 -10.49 -9.75
CA SER A 41 5.01 -11.17 -10.12
C SER A 41 4.31 -11.75 -8.90
N VAL A 42 2.98 -11.59 -8.85
CA VAL A 42 2.14 -12.05 -7.74
C VAL A 42 0.76 -12.41 -8.27
N ASP A 43 0.27 -13.60 -7.89
CA ASP A 43 -0.95 -14.20 -8.44
C ASP A 43 -0.97 -14.15 -9.98
N SER A 44 -1.90 -13.38 -10.57
CA SER A 44 -2.09 -13.23 -12.00
C SER A 44 -1.40 -12.02 -12.61
N TYR A 45 -0.68 -11.23 -11.81
CA TYR A 45 -0.01 -10.01 -12.26
C TYR A 45 1.48 -10.27 -12.51
N MET A 46 1.95 -9.85 -13.68
CA MET A 46 3.32 -9.97 -14.14
C MET A 46 4.10 -8.67 -13.98
N VAL A 47 5.42 -8.80 -13.84
CA VAL A 47 6.34 -7.65 -13.77
C VAL A 47 6.12 -6.70 -14.95
N GLY A 48 6.04 -5.40 -14.66
CA GLY A 48 5.81 -4.34 -15.64
C GLY A 48 4.36 -3.91 -15.78
N GLU A 49 3.39 -4.69 -15.28
CA GLU A 49 1.98 -4.29 -15.29
C GLU A 49 1.74 -3.08 -14.37
N GLU A 50 0.91 -2.14 -14.83
CA GLU A 50 0.41 -1.02 -14.01
C GLU A 50 -0.94 -1.38 -13.40
N LEU A 51 -1.06 -1.21 -12.08
CA LEU A 51 -2.27 -1.53 -11.33
C LEU A 51 -2.71 -0.31 -10.51
N GLU A 52 -4.02 -0.25 -10.23
CA GLU A 52 -4.62 0.79 -9.39
C GLU A 52 -4.86 0.27 -7.97
N VAL A 53 -4.24 0.94 -7.00
CA VAL A 53 -4.46 0.69 -5.57
C VAL A 53 -5.62 1.56 -5.11
N VAL A 54 -6.73 0.93 -4.72
CA VAL A 54 -7.94 1.64 -4.32
C VAL A 54 -8.03 1.90 -2.81
N LYS A 55 -7.31 1.10 -2.00
CA LYS A 55 -7.18 1.28 -0.54
C LYS A 55 -5.84 0.73 -0.06
N VAL A 56 -5.41 1.18 1.12
CA VAL A 56 -4.28 0.60 1.86
C VAL A 56 -4.70 0.08 3.23
N LYS A 57 -4.01 -0.96 3.71
CA LYS A 57 -4.24 -1.59 5.02
C LYS A 57 -2.91 -2.01 5.65
N VAL A 58 -2.97 -2.39 6.92
CA VAL A 58 -1.85 -2.98 7.66
C VAL A 58 -2.21 -4.40 8.07
N SER A 59 -1.30 -5.35 7.82
CA SER A 59 -1.49 -6.76 8.24
C SER A 59 -1.22 -6.95 9.73
N PRO A 60 -1.63 -8.08 10.35
CA PRO A 60 -1.26 -8.47 11.72
C PRO A 60 0.24 -8.41 12.01
N GLU A 61 1.08 -8.62 10.99
CA GLU A 61 2.53 -8.56 11.04
C GLU A 61 3.10 -7.15 10.75
N LEU A 62 2.25 -6.12 10.79
CA LEU A 62 2.59 -4.71 10.56
C LEU A 62 3.13 -4.42 9.15
N LYS A 63 2.74 -5.21 8.16
CA LYS A 63 3.12 -4.99 6.76
C LYS A 63 2.05 -4.20 6.02
N LEU A 64 2.48 -3.27 5.16
CA LEU A 64 1.58 -2.51 4.30
C LEU A 64 0.98 -3.42 3.22
N VAL A 65 -0.33 -3.34 3.06
CA VAL A 65 -1.14 -4.12 2.11
C VAL A 65 -1.87 -3.16 1.19
N TYR A 66 -1.76 -3.37 -0.11
CA TYR A 66 -2.49 -2.68 -1.16
C TYR A 66 -3.73 -3.47 -1.53
N ILE A 67 -4.87 -2.79 -1.60
CA ILE A 67 -6.12 -3.37 -2.09
C ILE A 67 -6.21 -3.04 -3.58
N ILE A 68 -6.09 -4.07 -4.42
CA ILE A 68 -6.14 -3.99 -5.89
C ILE A 68 -7.23 -4.96 -6.34
N ASN A 69 -8.21 -4.47 -7.11
CA ASN A 69 -9.36 -5.26 -7.57
C ASN A 69 -10.05 -6.05 -6.43
N GLY A 70 -10.23 -5.43 -5.27
CA GLY A 70 -10.87 -6.03 -4.09
C GLY A 70 -10.00 -7.05 -3.32
N LYS A 71 -8.80 -7.41 -3.80
CA LYS A 71 -7.88 -8.34 -3.13
C LYS A 71 -6.69 -7.60 -2.51
N GLY A 72 -6.20 -8.11 -1.39
CA GLY A 72 -5.05 -7.55 -0.68
C GLY A 72 -3.72 -8.17 -1.12
N TYR A 73 -2.72 -7.33 -1.39
CA TYR A 73 -1.38 -7.72 -1.79
C TYR A 73 -0.36 -6.97 -0.96
N TYR A 74 0.74 -7.61 -0.56
CA TYR A 74 1.79 -6.89 0.16
C TYR A 74 2.49 -5.87 -0.74
N HIS A 75 2.79 -4.69 -0.17
CA HIS A 75 3.32 -3.56 -0.92
C HIS A 75 4.64 -3.84 -1.66
N TYR A 76 5.46 -4.78 -1.18
CA TYR A 76 6.79 -5.07 -1.72
C TYR A 76 6.77 -5.71 -3.12
N HIS A 77 5.60 -6.15 -3.60
CA HIS A 77 5.43 -6.59 -4.98
C HIS A 77 5.39 -5.42 -5.98
N PHE A 78 5.27 -4.18 -5.50
CA PHE A 78 4.98 -3.02 -6.34
C PHE A 78 5.90 -1.83 -6.05
N SER A 79 6.08 -0.99 -7.07
CA SER A 79 6.74 0.31 -6.97
C SER A 79 5.72 1.44 -7.21
N ILE A 80 5.75 2.46 -6.36
CA ILE A 80 4.93 3.67 -6.50
C ILE A 80 5.59 4.61 -7.50
N GLN A 81 4.82 5.19 -8.42
CA GLN A 81 5.28 6.29 -9.27
C GLN A 81 4.73 7.63 -8.76
N VAL A 82 5.55 8.40 -8.04
CA VAL A 82 5.24 9.73 -7.47
C VAL A 82 6.41 10.70 -7.57
#